data_AF-A0A4Y2IRM6-F1
#
_entry.id   AF-A0A4Y2IRM6-F1
#
_cell.length_a   1.000
_cell.length_b   1.000
_cell.length_c   1.000
_cell.angle_alpha   90.00
_cell.angle_beta   90.00
_cell.angle_gamma   90.00
#
_symmetry.space_group_name_H-M   'P 1'
#
loop_
_entity.id
_entity.type
_entity.pdbx_description
1 polymer ?
#
loop_
_entity_poly.entity_id
_entity_poly.type
_entity_poly.pdbx_seq_one_letter_code
_entity_poly.pdbx_strand_id
1 'polypeptide(L)'
;MHDFAGYRERFYFYWNHVKQLLVKNRIPPKISRILQNFLTDRMVLLTKGDTWEYNQRVLQSSSSGPALWLLVINKVLVEASKKFAKCEDIKIQAYSDDIAILMKAIASYHFASKAGPIMAIMESWGSRFNLRFSITKCKYTMFKCVKTITHLPAIKLYNERLGYTRSYLGLYFDPNFCFILH
;
A
#
# COMPACT_ATOMS: atom_id res chain seq x y z
N MET A 1 -19.58 -21.50 17.48
CA MET A 1 -18.59 -21.31 16.41
C MET A 1 -19.23 -20.45 15.34
N HIS A 2 -19.11 -19.11 15.43
CA HIS A 2 -19.53 -18.22 14.34
C HIS A 2 -18.29 -17.88 13.52
N ASP A 3 -18.33 -18.30 12.27
CA ASP A 3 -17.29 -18.11 11.27
C ASP A 3 -17.31 -16.64 10.81
N PHE A 4 -16.39 -15.83 11.32
CA PHE A 4 -16.16 -14.44 10.88
C PHE A 4 -15.33 -14.39 9.58
N ALA A 5 -15.65 -15.24 8.61
CA ALA A 5 -14.99 -15.31 7.31
C ALA A 5 -15.26 -14.08 6.40
N GLY A 6 -16.18 -13.18 6.79
CA GLY A 6 -16.62 -12.05 5.97
C GLY A 6 -15.82 -10.74 6.10
N TYR A 7 -14.94 -10.59 7.10
CA TYR A 7 -14.10 -9.39 7.26
C TYR A 7 -12.62 -9.73 7.03
N ARG A 8 -12.32 -10.30 5.85
CA ARG A 8 -10.95 -10.29 5.35
C ARG A 8 -10.72 -8.96 4.65
N GLU A 9 -9.59 -8.36 4.98
CA GLU A 9 -8.98 -7.17 4.37
C GLU A 9 -9.40 -5.83 5.00
N ARG A 10 -8.60 -5.39 5.98
CA ARG A 10 -7.75 -4.18 5.88
C ARG A 10 -6.96 -4.05 7.18
N PHE A 11 -5.63 -3.90 7.07
CA PHE A 11 -4.65 -3.63 8.14
C PHE A 11 -4.29 -4.78 9.10
N TYR A 12 -3.49 -5.74 8.60
CA TYR A 12 -2.79 -6.73 9.42
C TYR A 12 -1.31 -6.37 9.54
N PHE A 13 -0.93 -5.51 10.49
CA PHE A 13 0.48 -5.36 10.85
C PHE A 13 0.63 -5.42 12.37
N TYR A 14 1.73 -6.00 12.83
CA TYR A 14 1.98 -6.18 14.27
C TYR A 14 2.30 -4.86 14.96
N TRP A 15 1.72 -4.64 16.14
CA TRP A 15 1.96 -3.44 16.94
C TRP A 15 3.41 -3.26 17.35
N ASN A 16 4.16 -4.35 17.49
CA ASN A 16 5.59 -4.30 17.78
C ASN A 16 6.35 -3.50 16.72
N HIS A 17 5.96 -3.60 15.45
CA HIS A 17 6.56 -2.79 14.39
C HIS A 17 6.24 -1.29 14.56
N VAL A 18 5.01 -0.94 14.93
CA VAL A 18 4.66 0.46 15.22
C VAL A 18 5.41 0.98 16.43
N LYS A 19 5.48 0.22 17.53
CA LYS A 19 6.23 0.60 18.73
C LYS A 19 7.70 0.88 18.38
N GLN A 20 8.33 0.02 17.58
CA GLN A 20 9.69 0.24 17.05
C GLN A 20 9.78 1.51 16.18
N LEU A 21 8.79 1.77 15.33
CA LEU A 21 8.73 2.99 14.53
C LEU A 21 8.59 4.26 15.38
N LEU A 22 7.79 4.23 16.46
CA LEU A 22 7.64 5.39 17.35
C LEU A 22 8.99 5.78 17.97
N VAL A 23 9.75 4.78 18.44
CA VAL A 23 11.09 4.97 18.99
C VAL A 23 12.06 5.47 17.92
N LYS A 24 12.08 4.83 16.75
CA LYS A 24 13.01 5.17 15.66
C LYS A 24 12.80 6.57 15.09
N ASN A 25 11.55 7.04 15.04
CA ASN A 25 11.23 8.38 14.56
C ASN A 25 11.35 9.46 15.66
N ARG A 26 11.90 9.14 16.85
CA ARG A 26 12.13 10.08 17.96
C ARG A 26 10.87 10.85 18.37
N ILE A 27 9.72 10.18 18.37
CA ILE A 27 8.46 10.80 18.82
C ILE A 27 8.59 11.19 20.31
N PRO A 28 8.09 12.37 20.73
CA PRO A 28 8.17 12.81 22.11
C PRO A 28 7.70 11.71 23.09
N PRO A 29 8.45 11.44 24.18
CA PRO A 29 8.17 10.31 25.08
C PRO A 29 6.73 10.27 25.61
N LYS A 30 6.13 11.44 25.88
CA LYS A 30 4.74 11.54 26.33
C LYS A 30 3.74 11.03 25.28
N ILE A 31 3.90 11.43 24.02
CA ILE A 31 3.04 10.98 22.91
C ILE A 31 3.27 9.50 22.64
N SER A 32 4.54 9.07 22.63
CA SER A 32 4.90 7.66 22.46
C SER A 32 4.25 6.79 23.53
N ARG A 33 4.24 7.24 24.80
CA ARG A 33 3.57 6.53 25.90
C ARG A 33 2.05 6.47 25.73
N ILE A 34 1.39 7.57 25.32
CA ILE A 34 -0.05 7.58 25.05
C ILE A 34 -0.39 6.57 23.94
N LEU A 35 0.37 6.58 22.84
CA LEU A 35 0.16 5.65 21.75
C LEU A 35 0.46 4.20 22.16
N GLN A 36 1.50 3.96 22.96
CA GLN A 36 1.79 2.62 23.48
C GLN A 36 0.68 2.11 24.40
N ASN A 37 0.17 2.93 25.30
CA ASN A 37 -0.95 2.58 26.17
C ASN A 37 -2.22 2.31 25.36
N PHE A 38 -2.52 3.15 24.36
CA PHE A 38 -3.64 2.95 23.45
C PHE A 38 -3.56 1.61 22.69
N LEU A 39 -2.34 1.12 22.43
CA LEU A 39 -2.08 -0.10 21.67
C LEU A 39 -1.87 -1.35 22.51
N THR A 40 -2.00 -1.28 23.84
CA THR A 40 -1.73 -2.39 24.77
C THR A 40 -3.01 -2.76 25.52
N ASP A 41 -3.19 -4.04 25.82
CA ASP A 41 -4.31 -4.60 26.61
C ASP A 41 -5.70 -4.16 26.15
N ARG A 42 -5.91 -4.10 24.83
CA ARG A 42 -7.19 -3.67 24.28
C ARG A 42 -8.19 -4.80 24.38
N MET A 43 -9.35 -4.51 24.96
CA MET A 43 -10.49 -5.41 24.98
C MET A 43 -11.62 -4.84 24.13
N VAL A 44 -12.29 -5.71 23.39
CA VAL A 44 -13.54 -5.39 22.67
C VAL A 44 -14.67 -6.08 23.41
N LEU A 45 -15.70 -5.31 23.79
CA LEU A 45 -16.93 -5.85 24.34
C LEU A 45 -17.84 -6.32 23.19
N LEU A 46 -18.25 -7.58 23.22
CA LEU A 46 -19.15 -8.17 22.25
C LEU A 46 -20.60 -7.99 22.70
N THR A 47 -21.53 -8.06 21.76
CA THR A 47 -22.98 -7.86 21.98
C THR A 47 -23.60 -8.81 23.01
N LYS A 48 -22.92 -9.90 23.39
CA LYS A 48 -23.36 -10.87 24.39
C LYS A 48 -22.75 -10.65 25.79
N GLY A 49 -21.99 -9.58 25.99
CA GLY A 49 -21.29 -9.30 27.26
C GLY A 49 -19.92 -9.96 27.37
N ASP A 50 -19.55 -10.81 26.40
CA ASP A 50 -18.22 -11.40 26.30
C ASP A 50 -17.17 -10.33 25.96
N THR A 51 -15.98 -10.43 26.55
CA THR A 51 -14.83 -9.60 26.19
C THR A 51 -13.84 -10.38 25.35
N TRP A 52 -13.24 -9.73 24.35
CA TRP A 52 -12.19 -10.33 23.53
C TRP A 52 -10.93 -9.46 23.53
N GLU A 53 -9.80 -10.05 23.90
CA GLU A 53 -8.50 -9.41 23.77
C GLU A 53 -8.15 -9.17 22.30
N TYR A 54 -8.10 -7.89 21.94
CA TYR A 54 -7.83 -7.42 20.59
C TYR A 54 -6.45 -6.76 20.52
N ASN A 55 -5.43 -7.58 20.76
CA ASN A 55 -4.03 -7.16 20.76
C ASN A 55 -3.35 -7.27 19.38
N GLN A 56 -4.13 -7.48 18.32
CA GLN A 56 -3.65 -7.50 16.94
C GLN A 56 -4.58 -6.65 16.07
N ARG A 57 -4.03 -5.95 15.08
CA ARG A 57 -4.74 -5.14 14.06
C ARG A 57 -5.29 -3.81 14.55
N VAL A 58 -5.32 -2.81 13.67
CA VAL A 58 -5.96 -1.51 13.92
C VAL A 58 -7.48 -1.74 13.98
N LEU A 59 -8.16 -1.22 15.01
CA LEU A 59 -9.63 -1.18 15.02
C LEU A 59 -10.06 -0.33 13.82
N GLN A 60 -10.85 -0.90 12.90
CA GLN A 60 -11.27 -0.21 11.67
C GLN A 60 -12.04 1.09 11.91
N SER A 61 -12.43 1.38 13.15
CA SER A 61 -13.11 2.61 13.59
C SER A 61 -12.25 3.55 14.45
N SER A 62 -10.99 3.22 14.73
CA SER A 62 -10.13 4.10 15.53
C SER A 62 -9.73 5.35 14.74
N SER A 63 -9.92 6.53 15.34
CA SER A 63 -9.51 7.82 14.75
C SER A 63 -7.99 7.91 14.52
N SER A 64 -7.20 7.15 15.28
CA SER A 64 -5.74 7.08 15.16
C SER A 64 -5.25 6.08 14.11
N GLY A 65 -6.11 5.20 13.61
CA GLY A 65 -5.75 4.15 12.65
C GLY A 65 -5.06 4.66 11.38
N PRO A 66 -5.65 5.65 10.67
CA PRO A 66 -5.04 6.24 9.48
C PRO A 66 -3.67 6.87 9.74
N ALA A 67 -3.49 7.55 10.88
CA ALA A 67 -2.21 8.16 11.24
C ALA A 67 -1.13 7.12 11.55
N LEU A 68 -1.49 6.02 12.22
CA LEU A 68 -0.57 4.92 12.49
C LEU A 68 -0.19 4.18 11.19
N TRP A 69 -1.13 4.00 10.29
CA TRP A 69 -0.86 3.44 8.96
C TRP A 69 0.10 4.33 8.15
N LEU A 70 -0.07 5.66 8.24
CA LEU A 70 0.82 6.61 7.57
C LEU A 70 2.29 6.43 8.01
N LEU A 71 2.55 6.11 9.28
CA LEU A 71 3.91 5.84 9.76
C LEU A 71 4.55 4.61 9.08
N VAL A 72 3.73 3.59 8.78
CA VAL A 72 4.17 2.34 8.15
C VAL A 72 4.41 2.55 6.66
N ILE A 73 3.44 3.16 5.95
CA ILE A 73 3.52 3.40 4.50
C ILE A 73 4.60 4.43 4.15
N ASN A 74 4.85 5.41 5.01
CA ASN A 74 5.92 6.39 4.79
C ASN A 74 7.31 5.74 4.73
N LYS A 75 7.52 4.57 5.36
CA LYS A 75 8.80 3.86 5.27
C LYS A 75 9.10 3.38 3.85
N VAL A 76 8.11 2.82 3.14
CA VAL A 76 8.31 2.41 1.75
C VAL A 76 8.43 3.62 0.82
N LEU A 77 7.67 4.69 1.07
CA LEU A 77 7.77 5.93 0.29
C LEU A 77 9.17 6.56 0.40
N VAL A 78 9.74 6.65 1.61
CA VAL A 78 11.09 7.19 1.82
C VAL A 78 12.15 6.28 1.22
N GLU A 79 12.04 4.96 1.39
CA GLU A 79 13.00 3.99 0.84
C GLU A 79 13.03 4.04 -0.69
N ALA A 80 11.85 4.01 -1.31
CA ALA A 80 11.73 4.07 -2.76
C ALA A 80 12.15 5.46 -3.29
N SER A 81 11.74 6.55 -2.64
CA SER A 81 12.19 7.91 -2.99
C SER A 81 13.71 8.03 -2.93
N LYS A 82 14.38 7.44 -1.94
CA LYS A 82 15.85 7.44 -1.87
C LYS A 82 16.48 6.63 -3.00
N LYS A 83 15.93 5.45 -3.30
CA LYS A 83 16.46 4.59 -4.37
C LYS A 83 16.33 5.24 -5.74
N PHE A 84 15.21 5.95 -5.97
CA PHE A 84 14.87 6.55 -7.26
C PHE A 84 15.00 8.08 -7.27
N ALA A 85 15.75 8.68 -6.32
CA ALA A 85 15.87 10.13 -6.17
C ALA A 85 16.38 10.83 -7.44
N LYS A 86 17.19 10.14 -8.24
CA LYS A 86 17.75 10.63 -9.51
C LYS A 86 16.92 10.27 -10.74
N CYS A 87 15.79 9.58 -10.58
CA CYS A 87 14.94 9.14 -11.69
C CYS A 87 13.66 9.99 -11.76
N GLU A 88 13.67 11.03 -12.59
CA GLU A 88 12.48 11.87 -12.82
C GLU A 88 11.31 11.11 -13.46
N ASP A 89 11.63 10.00 -14.12
CA ASP A 89 10.66 9.12 -14.77
C ASP A 89 9.86 8.25 -13.80
N ILE A 90 10.16 8.25 -12.49
CA ILE A 90 9.48 7.41 -11.50
C ILE A 90 8.93 8.29 -10.38
N LYS A 91 7.62 8.18 -10.13
CA LYS A 91 6.96 8.82 -8.98
C LYS A 91 6.16 7.77 -8.23
N ILE A 92 6.19 7.84 -6.91
CA ILE A 92 5.47 6.92 -6.05
C ILE A 92 4.62 7.75 -5.10
N GLN A 93 3.34 7.41 -5.02
CA GLN A 93 2.36 8.08 -4.16
C GLN A 93 1.58 7.01 -3.40
N ALA A 94 1.06 7.38 -2.24
CA ALA A 94 0.15 6.54 -1.50
C ALA A 94 -1.01 7.36 -0.96
N TYR A 95 -2.19 6.73 -0.91
CA TYR A 95 -3.40 7.29 -0.33
C TYR A 95 -4.16 6.19 0.38
N SER A 96 -4.47 6.38 1.67
CA SER A 96 -4.95 5.29 2.52
C SER A 96 -4.03 4.07 2.36
N ASP A 97 -4.57 2.91 1.98
CA ASP A 97 -3.94 1.62 1.74
C ASP A 97 -3.42 1.44 0.30
N ASP A 98 -3.80 2.32 -0.62
CA ASP A 98 -3.42 2.23 -2.04
C ASP A 98 -2.08 2.91 -2.30
N ILE A 99 -1.25 2.25 -3.11
CA ILE A 99 0.04 2.76 -3.58
C ILE A 99 0.00 2.84 -5.11
N ALA A 100 0.28 4.04 -5.63
CA ALA A 100 0.41 4.29 -7.05
C ALA A 100 1.88 4.47 -7.43
N ILE A 101 2.32 3.74 -8.46
CA ILE A 101 3.65 3.87 -9.05
C ILE A 101 3.48 4.38 -10.47
N LEU A 102 3.90 5.62 -10.70
CA LEU A 102 3.90 6.25 -12.02
C LEU A 102 5.29 6.09 -12.62
N MET A 103 5.33 5.59 -13.85
CA MET A 103 6.55 5.39 -14.61
C MET A 103 6.43 6.03 -15.99
N LYS A 104 7.54 6.60 -16.48
CA LYS A 104 7.67 7.09 -17.86
C LYS A 104 8.77 6.30 -18.57
N ALA A 105 8.49 5.86 -19.80
CA ALA A 105 9.46 5.22 -20.67
C ALA A 105 9.06 5.36 -22.15
N ILE A 106 10.04 5.22 -23.04
CA ILE A 106 9.87 5.35 -24.50
C ILE A 106 9.35 4.06 -25.14
N ALA A 107 9.63 2.90 -24.53
CA ALA A 107 9.23 1.59 -25.02
C ALA A 107 8.70 0.69 -23.89
N SER A 108 7.85 -0.27 -24.26
CA SER A 108 7.18 -1.19 -23.32
C SER A 108 8.17 -2.01 -22.48
N TYR A 109 9.20 -2.59 -23.09
CA TYR A 109 10.18 -3.42 -22.37
C TYR A 109 10.93 -2.65 -21.27
N HIS A 110 11.13 -1.34 -21.43
CA HIS A 110 11.74 -0.51 -20.38
C HIS A 110 10.88 -0.43 -19.12
N PHE A 111 9.55 -0.53 -19.23
CA PHE A 111 8.68 -0.56 -18.05
C PHE A 111 8.91 -1.83 -17.22
N ALA A 112 9.05 -2.99 -17.86
CA ALA A 112 9.33 -4.24 -17.14
C ALA A 112 10.68 -4.17 -16.41
N SER A 113 11.72 -3.65 -17.07
CA SER A 113 13.04 -3.45 -16.48
C SER A 113 13.03 -2.45 -15.32
N LYS A 114 12.34 -1.30 -15.48
CA LYS A 114 12.21 -0.29 -14.42
C LYS A 114 11.35 -0.77 -13.23
N ALA A 115 10.32 -1.57 -13.49
CA ALA A 115 9.40 -2.03 -12.46
C ALA A 115 10.03 -3.05 -11.51
N GLY A 116 10.91 -3.93 -12.01
CA GLY A 116 11.52 -5.00 -11.19
C GLY A 116 12.13 -4.51 -9.87
N PRO A 117 13.06 -3.54 -9.88
CA PRO A 117 13.63 -2.97 -8.67
C PRO A 117 12.59 -2.32 -7.74
N ILE A 118 11.54 -1.70 -8.28
CA ILE A 118 10.46 -1.09 -7.47
C ILE A 118 9.65 -2.18 -6.78
N MET A 119 9.26 -3.22 -7.51
CA MET A 119 8.50 -4.34 -6.96
C MET A 119 9.29 -5.07 -5.88
N ALA A 120 10.59 -5.26 -6.05
CA ALA A 120 11.46 -5.84 -5.01
C ALA A 120 11.46 -5.03 -3.70
N ILE A 121 11.44 -3.69 -3.77
CA ILE A 121 11.32 -2.83 -2.57
C ILE A 121 9.95 -3.03 -1.92
N MET A 122 8.88 -3.06 -2.72
CA MET A 122 7.52 -3.28 -2.23
C MET A 122 7.41 -4.65 -1.54
N GLU A 123 7.92 -5.72 -2.16
CA GLU A 123 7.92 -7.07 -1.61
C GLU A 123 8.71 -7.18 -0.29
N SER A 124 9.91 -6.59 -0.27
CA SER A 124 10.76 -6.54 0.92
C SER A 124 10.13 -5.73 2.06
N TRP A 125 9.51 -4.58 1.74
CA TRP A 125 8.74 -3.81 2.71
C TRP A 125 7.53 -4.58 3.23
N GLY A 126 6.75 -5.21 2.34
CA GLY A 126 5.61 -6.02 2.72
C GLY A 126 6.02 -7.12 3.69
N SER A 127 7.05 -7.89 3.35
CA SER A 127 7.59 -8.96 4.20
C SER A 127 8.02 -8.45 5.58
N ARG A 128 8.76 -7.33 5.66
CA ARG A 128 9.19 -6.71 6.94
C ARG A 128 8.04 -6.33 7.86
N PHE A 129 6.89 -5.92 7.31
CA PHE A 129 5.72 -5.52 8.10
C PHE A 129 4.66 -6.62 8.21
N ASN A 130 4.96 -7.84 7.73
CA ASN A 130 4.02 -8.95 7.61
C ASN A 130 2.76 -8.61 6.78
N LEU A 131 2.97 -7.84 5.72
CA LEU A 131 1.97 -7.45 4.73
C LEU A 131 2.22 -8.20 3.42
N ARG A 132 1.14 -8.57 2.74
CA ARG A 132 1.21 -9.14 1.40
C ARG A 132 0.26 -8.43 0.47
N PHE A 133 0.76 -7.97 -0.66
CA PHE A 133 -0.08 -7.38 -1.71
C PHE A 133 -0.93 -8.47 -2.37
N SER A 134 -2.18 -8.13 -2.66
CA SER A 134 -3.06 -9.00 -3.43
C SER A 134 -2.76 -8.85 -4.92
N ILE A 135 -2.15 -9.87 -5.51
CA ILE A 135 -1.75 -9.88 -6.93
C ILE A 135 -2.96 -9.68 -7.85
N THR A 136 -4.12 -10.23 -7.46
CA THR A 136 -5.36 -10.09 -8.22
C THR A 136 -5.90 -8.66 -8.22
N LYS A 137 -5.61 -7.87 -7.18
CA LYS A 137 -6.01 -6.46 -7.06
C LYS A 137 -4.95 -5.49 -7.55
N CYS A 138 -3.68 -5.88 -7.54
CA CYS A 138 -2.60 -5.09 -8.13
C CYS A 138 -2.73 -5.12 -9.66
N LYS A 139 -3.08 -3.98 -10.24
CA LYS A 139 -3.18 -3.80 -11.69
C LYS A 139 -2.27 -2.68 -12.15
N TYR A 140 -1.94 -2.68 -13.43
CA TYR A 140 -1.30 -1.54 -14.08
C TYR A 140 -2.14 -1.06 -15.26
N THR A 141 -2.05 0.23 -15.52
CA THR A 141 -2.58 0.88 -16.72
C THR A 141 -1.45 1.52 -17.50
N MET A 142 -1.65 1.75 -18.79
CA MET A 142 -0.69 2.42 -19.66
C MET A 142 -1.37 3.50 -20.46
N PHE A 143 -0.73 4.66 -20.50
CA PHE A 143 -1.15 5.82 -21.27
C PHE A 143 -0.19 6.01 -22.42
N LYS A 144 -0.72 6.16 -23.65
CA LYS A 144 0.09 6.61 -24.79
C LYS A 144 0.38 8.10 -24.59
N CYS A 145 1.63 8.49 -24.77
CA CYS A 145 2.01 9.91 -24.75
C CYS A 145 2.21 10.43 -26.18
N VAL A 146 2.98 9.69 -26.99
CA VAL A 146 3.27 10.06 -28.39
C VAL A 146 3.05 8.88 -29.33
N LYS A 147 3.60 7.72 -29.01
CA LYS A 147 3.51 6.52 -29.85
C LYS A 147 2.38 5.59 -29.41
N THR A 148 1.78 4.92 -30.39
CA THR A 148 0.82 3.84 -30.13
C THR A 148 1.48 2.71 -29.35
N ILE A 149 0.76 2.16 -28.37
CA ILE A 149 1.24 1.03 -27.57
C ILE A 149 1.09 -0.22 -28.41
N THR A 150 2.22 -0.83 -28.82
CA THR A 150 2.22 -2.07 -29.61
C THR A 150 2.29 -3.33 -28.75
N HIS A 151 2.95 -3.24 -27.59
CA HIS A 151 3.12 -4.37 -26.68
C HIS A 151 2.92 -3.94 -25.23
N LEU A 152 2.24 -4.78 -24.45
CA LEU A 152 2.08 -4.58 -23.02
C LEU A 152 3.27 -5.21 -22.25
N PRO A 153 3.90 -4.48 -21.32
CA PRO A 153 5.00 -5.00 -20.52
C PRO A 153 4.55 -6.14 -19.61
N ALA A 154 5.46 -7.07 -19.36
CA ALA A 154 5.27 -8.10 -18.33
C ALA A 154 5.80 -7.56 -16.99
N ILE A 155 4.98 -6.80 -16.27
CA ILE A 155 5.29 -6.36 -14.91
C ILE A 155 4.96 -7.49 -13.94
N LYS A 156 5.88 -7.81 -13.03
CA LYS A 156 5.72 -8.90 -12.07
C LYS A 156 5.79 -8.41 -10.63
N LEU A 157 4.97 -9.02 -9.77
CA LEU A 157 5.00 -8.88 -8.31
C LEU A 157 4.89 -10.28 -7.71
N TYR A 158 5.78 -10.63 -6.78
CA TYR A 158 5.96 -11.99 -6.26
C TYR A 158 6.18 -13.02 -7.37
N ASN A 159 6.91 -12.63 -8.42
CA ASN A 159 7.17 -13.41 -9.62
C ASN A 159 5.93 -13.74 -10.48
N GLU A 160 4.74 -13.24 -10.11
CA GLU A 160 3.49 -13.37 -10.88
C GLU A 160 3.21 -12.10 -11.70
N ARG A 161 2.62 -12.26 -12.89
CA ARG A 161 2.35 -11.15 -13.79
C ARG A 161 1.13 -10.34 -13.32
N LEU A 162 1.28 -9.03 -13.21
CA LEU A 162 0.18 -8.12 -12.89
C LEU A 162 -0.84 -8.04 -14.04
N GLY A 163 -2.11 -7.87 -13.68
CA GLY A 163 -3.17 -7.67 -14.65
C GLY A 163 -3.14 -6.26 -15.25
N TYR A 164 -3.47 -6.15 -16.55
CA TYR A 164 -3.70 -4.87 -17.21
C TYR A 164 -5.15 -4.42 -17.00
N THR A 165 -5.36 -3.15 -16.70
CA THR A 165 -6.69 -2.52 -16.61
C THR A 165 -6.66 -1.12 -17.21
N ARG A 166 -7.83 -0.60 -17.59
CA ARG A 166 -8.05 0.81 -17.94
C ARG A 166 -8.82 1.57 -16.88
N SER A 167 -8.96 1.02 -15.68
CA SER A 167 -9.62 1.68 -14.56
C SER A 167 -8.68 1.96 -13.40
N TYR A 168 -8.88 3.08 -12.73
CA TYR A 168 -8.18 3.42 -11.49
C TYR A 168 -9.11 4.22 -10.58
N LEU A 169 -9.26 3.80 -9.32
CA LEU A 169 -10.14 4.43 -8.31
C LEU A 169 -11.58 4.70 -8.80
N GLY A 170 -12.15 3.78 -9.58
CA GLY A 170 -13.52 3.91 -10.11
C GLY A 170 -13.64 4.77 -11.38
N LEU A 171 -12.55 5.39 -11.83
CA LEU A 171 -12.50 6.07 -13.13
C LEU A 171 -12.16 5.07 -14.23
N TYR A 172 -12.84 5.15 -15.38
CA TYR A 172 -12.52 4.40 -16.58
C TYR A 172 -11.88 5.32 -17.62
N PHE A 173 -10.72 4.95 -18.12
CA PHE A 173 -10.02 5.72 -19.14
C PHE A 173 -10.38 5.23 -20.54
N ASP A 174 -11.00 6.11 -21.32
CA ASP A 174 -11.27 5.85 -22.74
C ASP A 174 -9.95 5.69 -23.53
N PRO A 175 -9.87 4.77 -24.50
CA PRO A 175 -8.70 4.60 -25.38
C PRO A 175 -8.19 5.87 -26.09
N ASN A 176 -9.04 6.88 -26.30
CA ASN A 176 -8.64 8.15 -26.89
C ASN A 176 -8.23 9.20 -25.85
N PHE A 177 -8.45 8.92 -24.56
CA PHE A 177 -8.20 9.85 -23.44
C PHE A 177 -8.88 11.21 -23.64
N CYS A 178 -9.99 11.24 -24.37
CA CYS A 178 -10.80 12.43 -24.54
C CYS A 178 -11.71 12.62 -23.32
N PHE A 179 -11.77 13.83 -22.79
CA PHE A 179 -12.84 14.20 -21.89
C PHE A 179 -14.13 14.29 -22.72
N ILE A 180 -15.08 13.41 -22.46
CA ILE A 180 -16.43 13.59 -22.98
C ILE A 180 -17.04 14.71 -22.13
N LEU A 181 -17.41 15.83 -22.75
CA LEU A 181 -18.24 16.84 -22.07
C LEU A 181 -19.60 16.20 -21.79
N HIS A 182 -20.01 16.19 -20.52
CA HIS A 182 -21.38 15.89 -20.12
C HIS A 182 -22.25 17.15 -20.24
#